data_AF-D6RMI3-F1
#
_entry.id   AF-D6RMI3-F1
#
_cell.length_a   1.000
_cell.length_b   1.000
_cell.length_c   1.000
_cell.angle_alpha   90.00
_cell.angle_beta   90.00
_cell.angle_gamma   90.00
#
_symmetry.space_group_name_H-M   'P 1'
#
loop_
_entity.id
_entity.type
_entity.pdbx_description
1 polymer ?
#
loop_
_entity_poly.entity_id
_entity_poly.type
_entity_poly.pdbx_seq_one_letter_code
_entity_poly.pdbx_strand_id
1 'polypeptide(L)'
;MVVDTNILIHHYEALRTFVADVERCGAPVVVVVPGTVIYEMDGLKNRDEVAWPARRASGWLLERVREKKSVKVQATEETCKASRNWRSKDEAKELIIPGGMMNDHLVLDCVQYFQMSTRRRTFLCTEDTNVLIFAQGQGIEVLSPCKSKPWTSRDIAIALYGNIPAVSQHFSGDNAAYRQITVSGAAGAGDGDGMMIDDEIIVEETPLNVLHDDVREYFTRLLIDAALKIGGRALLDPVDPGSLSRYASNWRRKPCTAWSAVDAIEYFWETQPGLQQEIDGLPGPRLTAFLGKRYTGVVGARRGDDWSLGDWIAGFTKLERLGKGMDTESRDMILAASRELREYVKQRVLAGH
;
A
#
# COMPACT_ATOMS: atom_id res chain seq x y z
N MET A 1 -16.22 -10.84 -1.37
CA MET A 1 -15.33 -10.87 -2.55
C MET A 1 -14.04 -11.54 -2.12
N VAL A 2 -13.63 -12.62 -2.76
CA VAL A 2 -12.39 -13.36 -2.46
C VAL A 2 -11.33 -12.96 -3.47
N VAL A 3 -10.10 -12.69 -3.05
CA VAL A 3 -9.02 -12.24 -3.95
C VAL A 3 -7.91 -13.27 -4.08
N ASP A 4 -7.26 -13.34 -5.24
CA ASP A 4 -6.05 -14.15 -5.45
C ASP A 4 -4.75 -13.33 -5.24
N THR A 5 -3.61 -14.00 -5.39
CA THR A 5 -2.27 -13.38 -5.27
C THR A 5 -2.01 -12.37 -6.40
N ASN A 6 -2.37 -12.71 -7.65
CA ASN A 6 -2.10 -11.85 -8.81
C ASN A 6 -2.83 -10.50 -8.71
N ILE A 7 -4.07 -10.50 -8.23
CA ILE A 7 -4.84 -9.28 -7.98
C ILE A 7 -4.16 -8.43 -6.90
N LEU A 8 -3.67 -9.03 -5.82
CA LEU A 8 -2.96 -8.32 -4.75
C LEU A 8 -1.60 -7.76 -5.17
N ILE A 9 -0.94 -8.38 -6.14
CA ILE A 9 0.38 -7.95 -6.62
C ILE A 9 0.26 -6.92 -7.76
N HIS A 10 -0.56 -7.20 -8.77
CA HIS A 10 -0.64 -6.39 -9.99
C HIS A 10 -1.71 -5.30 -9.93
N HIS A 11 -2.77 -5.52 -9.15
CA HIS A 11 -3.93 -4.64 -9.09
C HIS A 11 -4.18 -4.10 -7.67
N TYR A 12 -3.13 -4.06 -6.86
CA TYR A 12 -3.15 -3.59 -5.48
C TYR A 12 -3.87 -2.24 -5.30
N GLU A 13 -3.60 -1.27 -6.19
CA GLU A 13 -4.17 0.08 -6.08
C GLU A 13 -5.67 0.12 -6.26
N ALA A 14 -6.18 -0.66 -7.22
CA ALA A 14 -7.60 -0.79 -7.48
C ALA A 14 -8.30 -1.35 -6.23
N LEU A 15 -7.73 -2.40 -5.65
CA LEU A 15 -8.27 -3.04 -4.45
C LEU A 15 -8.19 -2.13 -3.22
N ARG A 16 -7.06 -1.45 -3.01
CA ARG A 16 -6.89 -0.51 -1.89
C ARG A 16 -7.88 0.64 -1.98
N THR A 17 -8.02 1.25 -3.15
CA THR A 17 -8.97 2.34 -3.39
C THR A 17 -10.40 1.86 -3.20
N PHE A 18 -10.72 0.67 -3.71
CA PHE A 18 -12.03 0.04 -3.52
C PHE A 18 -12.36 -0.16 -2.05
N VAL A 19 -11.43 -0.68 -1.24
CA VAL A 19 -11.62 -0.85 0.20
C VAL A 19 -11.87 0.49 0.90
N ALA A 20 -11.11 1.52 0.56
CA ALA A 20 -11.31 2.86 1.11
C ALA A 20 -12.68 3.45 0.73
N ASP A 21 -13.13 3.25 -0.50
CA ASP A 21 -14.46 3.68 -0.97
C ASP A 21 -15.59 2.91 -0.29
N VAL A 22 -15.44 1.58 -0.12
CA VAL A 22 -16.38 0.74 0.64
C VAL A 22 -16.56 1.28 2.06
N GLU A 23 -15.46 1.61 2.74
CA GLU A 23 -15.49 2.15 4.11
C GLU A 23 -16.09 3.55 4.16
N ARG A 24 -15.72 4.42 3.22
CA ARG A 24 -16.24 5.80 3.13
C ARG A 24 -17.75 5.83 2.89
N CYS A 25 -18.25 4.91 2.08
CA CYS A 25 -19.67 4.87 1.69
C CYS A 25 -20.49 3.87 2.51
N GLY A 26 -19.87 3.14 3.44
CA GLY A 26 -20.55 2.12 4.25
C GLY A 26 -21.13 0.97 3.42
N ALA A 27 -20.48 0.62 2.30
CA ALA A 27 -21.01 -0.38 1.39
C ALA A 27 -20.92 -1.81 2.00
N PRO A 28 -21.92 -2.67 1.83
CA PRO A 28 -22.00 -3.96 2.53
C PRO A 28 -21.15 -5.06 1.85
N VAL A 29 -19.88 -4.80 1.60
CA VAL A 29 -18.94 -5.77 1.00
C VAL A 29 -17.76 -6.02 1.93
N VAL A 30 -17.39 -7.29 2.03
CA VAL A 30 -16.18 -7.73 2.72
C VAL A 30 -15.24 -8.35 1.69
N VAL A 31 -14.00 -7.87 1.69
CA VAL A 31 -12.89 -8.45 0.95
C VAL A 31 -12.28 -9.55 1.81
N VAL A 32 -12.21 -10.75 1.28
CA VAL A 32 -11.67 -11.94 1.93
C VAL A 32 -10.38 -12.33 1.22
N VAL A 33 -9.30 -12.46 1.96
CA VAL A 33 -8.02 -12.98 1.46
C VAL A 33 -7.87 -14.43 1.90
N PRO A 34 -7.78 -15.39 0.97
CA PRO A 34 -7.50 -16.78 1.28
C PRO A 34 -6.20 -16.94 2.07
N GLY A 35 -6.17 -17.91 2.99
CA GLY A 35 -4.97 -18.18 3.79
C GLY A 35 -3.79 -18.64 2.93
N THR A 36 -4.05 -19.35 1.83
CA THR A 36 -3.03 -19.77 0.86
C THR A 36 -2.37 -18.59 0.15
N VAL A 37 -3.11 -17.51 -0.11
CA VAL A 37 -2.62 -16.30 -0.78
C VAL A 37 -1.65 -15.56 0.14
N ILE A 38 -1.95 -15.46 1.44
CA ILE A 38 -1.02 -14.90 2.43
C ILE A 38 0.29 -15.70 2.46
N TYR A 39 0.19 -17.03 2.47
CA TYR A 39 1.36 -17.91 2.49
C TYR A 39 2.22 -17.76 1.22
N GLU A 40 1.59 -17.66 0.05
CA GLU A 40 2.27 -17.42 -1.21
C GLU A 40 2.99 -16.06 -1.20
N MET A 41 2.29 -15.00 -0.77
CA MET A 41 2.86 -13.65 -0.67
C MET A 41 4.09 -13.62 0.26
N ASP A 42 4.07 -14.34 1.38
CA ASP A 42 5.23 -14.45 2.26
C ASP A 42 6.46 -15.08 1.55
N GLY A 43 6.22 -16.05 0.66
CA GLY A 43 7.27 -16.63 -0.19
C GLY A 43 7.79 -15.65 -1.25
N LEU A 44 6.90 -14.83 -1.84
CA LEU A 44 7.26 -13.87 -2.89
C LEU A 44 8.14 -12.71 -2.39
N LYS A 45 8.17 -12.43 -1.08
CA LYS A 45 9.05 -11.41 -0.47
C LYS A 45 10.54 -11.67 -0.73
N ASN A 46 10.93 -12.89 -1.06
CA ASN A 46 12.31 -13.25 -1.32
C ASN A 46 12.66 -13.28 -2.83
N ARG A 47 11.75 -12.87 -3.72
CA ARG A 47 11.96 -12.86 -5.18
C ARG A 47 12.11 -11.44 -5.70
N ASP A 48 13.27 -11.09 -6.26
CA ASP A 48 13.67 -9.71 -6.56
C ASP A 48 12.63 -8.84 -7.30
N GLU A 49 11.92 -9.38 -8.30
CA GLU A 49 10.97 -8.59 -9.12
C GLU A 49 9.62 -8.30 -8.43
N VAL A 50 9.18 -9.19 -7.54
CA VAL A 50 7.86 -9.15 -6.89
C VAL A 50 7.93 -8.94 -5.38
N ALA A 51 9.15 -8.94 -4.84
CA ALA A 51 9.46 -8.75 -3.44
C ALA A 51 8.81 -7.48 -2.88
N TRP A 52 8.99 -6.36 -3.56
CA TRP A 52 8.47 -5.07 -3.10
C TRP A 52 6.94 -5.01 -3.15
N PRO A 53 6.28 -5.32 -4.30
CA PRO A 53 4.82 -5.45 -4.35
C PRO A 53 4.25 -6.40 -3.28
N ALA A 54 4.89 -7.55 -3.05
CA ALA A 54 4.44 -8.52 -2.05
C ALA A 54 4.57 -7.99 -0.62
N ARG A 55 5.67 -7.31 -0.28
CA ARG A 55 5.86 -6.64 1.03
C ARG A 55 4.82 -5.54 1.24
N ARG A 56 4.63 -4.70 0.22
CA ARG A 56 3.66 -3.60 0.22
C ARG A 56 2.25 -4.13 0.51
N ALA A 57 1.78 -5.08 -0.31
CA ALA A 57 0.46 -5.66 -0.16
C ALA A 57 0.29 -6.38 1.19
N SER A 58 1.31 -7.11 1.65
CA SER A 58 1.29 -7.76 2.98
C SER A 58 1.17 -6.75 4.13
N GLY A 59 1.92 -5.66 4.08
CA GLY A 59 1.93 -4.63 5.11
C GLY A 59 0.60 -3.89 5.24
N TRP A 60 -0.07 -3.66 4.10
CA TRP A 60 -1.43 -3.12 4.05
C TRP A 60 -2.48 -4.12 4.54
N LEU A 61 -2.39 -5.38 4.12
CA LEU A 61 -3.32 -6.42 4.59
C LEU A 61 -3.27 -6.60 6.10
N LEU A 62 -2.07 -6.63 6.69
CA LEU A 62 -1.91 -6.76 8.15
C LEU A 62 -2.57 -5.60 8.90
N GLU A 63 -2.45 -4.37 8.39
CA GLU A 63 -3.11 -3.19 8.95
C GLU A 63 -4.63 -3.33 8.88
N ARG A 64 -5.18 -3.63 7.71
CA ARG A 64 -6.64 -3.71 7.51
C ARG A 64 -7.28 -4.86 8.27
N VAL A 65 -6.58 -5.99 8.39
CA VAL A 65 -7.04 -7.14 9.19
C VAL A 65 -7.08 -6.82 10.68
N ARG A 66 -6.18 -5.97 11.18
CA ARG A 66 -6.24 -5.49 12.58
C ARG A 66 -7.45 -4.60 12.82
N GLU A 67 -7.83 -3.78 11.84
CA GLU A 67 -9.01 -2.92 11.93
C GLU A 67 -10.34 -3.69 11.88
N LYS A 68 -10.37 -4.88 11.24
CA LYS A 68 -11.53 -5.77 11.14
C LYS A 68 -12.81 -5.14 10.57
N LYS A 69 -12.67 -4.17 9.66
CA LYS A 69 -13.81 -3.46 9.04
C LYS A 69 -14.28 -4.13 7.74
N SER A 70 -13.51 -3.91 6.68
CA SER A 70 -13.86 -4.25 5.29
C SER A 70 -13.02 -5.38 4.71
N VAL A 71 -11.90 -5.72 5.36
CA VAL A 71 -10.97 -6.77 4.94
C VAL A 71 -10.88 -7.85 6.01
N LYS A 72 -10.91 -9.10 5.57
CA LYS A 72 -10.81 -10.30 6.39
C LYS A 72 -9.82 -11.29 5.77
N VAL A 73 -9.05 -11.98 6.61
CA VAL A 73 -8.28 -13.16 6.20
C VAL A 73 -9.05 -14.42 6.58
N GLN A 74 -9.04 -15.42 5.69
CA GLN A 74 -9.66 -16.73 5.91
C GLN A 74 -9.05 -17.41 7.15
N ALA A 75 -9.91 -17.78 8.11
CA ALA A 75 -9.50 -18.59 9.25
C ALA A 75 -9.20 -20.04 8.84
N THR A 76 -8.48 -20.79 9.66
CA THR A 76 -8.02 -22.15 9.32
C THR A 76 -9.18 -23.11 9.05
N GLU A 77 -10.25 -22.95 9.80
CA GLU A 77 -11.49 -23.72 9.78
C GLU A 77 -12.50 -23.29 8.71
N GLU A 78 -12.24 -22.18 8.01
CA GLU A 78 -13.12 -21.64 6.96
C GLU A 78 -12.86 -22.33 5.62
N THR A 79 -13.10 -23.64 5.56
CA THR A 79 -12.80 -24.50 4.40
C THR A 79 -13.90 -25.53 4.15
N CYS A 80 -14.03 -26.00 2.91
CA CYS A 80 -14.90 -27.11 2.57
C CYS A 80 -14.24 -28.48 2.80
N LYS A 81 -12.97 -28.52 3.21
CA LYS A 81 -12.28 -29.78 3.56
C LYS A 81 -12.91 -30.44 4.77
N ALA A 82 -13.03 -31.77 4.73
CA ALA A 82 -13.54 -32.58 5.84
C ALA A 82 -12.70 -32.42 7.13
N SER A 83 -11.39 -32.17 6.98
CA SER A 83 -10.47 -31.90 8.08
C SER A 83 -10.76 -30.61 8.85
N ARG A 84 -11.57 -29.69 8.29
CA ARG A 84 -11.75 -28.32 8.79
C ARG A 84 -10.44 -27.57 8.97
N ASN A 85 -9.47 -27.86 8.12
CA ASN A 85 -8.19 -27.17 8.11
C ASN A 85 -7.73 -27.02 6.65
N TRP A 86 -7.76 -25.81 6.11
CA TRP A 86 -7.34 -25.59 4.72
C TRP A 86 -5.87 -25.96 4.49
N ARG A 87 -5.02 -25.94 5.53
CA ARG A 87 -3.60 -26.32 5.47
C ARG A 87 -3.37 -27.83 5.46
N SER A 88 -4.35 -28.64 5.87
CA SER A 88 -4.16 -30.09 5.87
C SER A 88 -4.05 -30.59 4.44
N LYS A 89 -3.05 -31.43 4.20
CA LYS A 89 -2.92 -32.17 2.95
C LYS A 89 -4.01 -33.24 2.89
N ASP A 90 -4.65 -33.34 1.74
CA ASP A 90 -5.62 -34.39 1.45
C ASP A 90 -4.96 -35.29 0.39
N GLU A 91 -4.34 -36.37 0.85
CA GLU A 91 -3.52 -37.26 0.02
C GLU A 91 -4.28 -37.75 -1.22
N ALA A 92 -5.59 -37.99 -1.09
CA ALA A 92 -6.44 -38.44 -2.18
C ALA A 92 -6.62 -37.37 -3.28
N LYS A 93 -6.67 -36.09 -2.91
CA LYS A 93 -6.78 -34.98 -3.88
C LYS A 93 -5.44 -34.57 -4.46
N GLU A 94 -4.35 -34.70 -3.70
CA GLU A 94 -2.98 -34.44 -4.17
C GLU A 94 -2.56 -35.38 -5.31
N LEU A 95 -3.10 -36.60 -5.37
CA LEU A 95 -2.85 -37.55 -6.47
C LEU A 95 -3.53 -37.15 -7.79
N ILE A 96 -4.61 -36.37 -7.74
CA ILE A 96 -5.45 -36.03 -8.90
C ILE A 96 -5.10 -34.63 -9.43
N ILE A 97 -4.72 -33.72 -8.53
CA ILE A 97 -4.45 -32.32 -8.85
C ILE A 97 -2.95 -32.17 -9.13
N PRO A 98 -2.56 -31.65 -10.31
CA PRO A 98 -1.16 -31.32 -10.59
C PRO A 98 -0.60 -30.38 -9.53
N GLY A 99 0.59 -30.65 -9.00
CA GLY A 99 1.15 -29.93 -7.85
C GLY A 99 1.23 -28.40 -8.00
N GLY A 100 1.27 -27.87 -9.23
CA GLY A 100 1.24 -26.44 -9.50
C GLY A 100 -0.13 -25.77 -9.30
N MET A 101 -1.23 -26.53 -9.32
CA MET A 101 -2.61 -26.01 -9.23
C MET A 101 -3.20 -26.12 -7.82
N MET A 102 -2.46 -26.67 -6.86
CA MET A 102 -3.01 -26.87 -5.50
C MET A 102 -3.42 -25.54 -4.85
N ASN A 103 -2.63 -24.48 -5.03
CA ASN A 103 -2.94 -23.16 -4.50
C ASN A 103 -4.25 -22.60 -5.09
N ASP A 104 -4.44 -22.75 -6.41
CA ASP A 104 -5.65 -22.35 -7.12
C ASP A 104 -6.88 -23.07 -6.56
N HIS A 105 -6.77 -24.37 -6.32
CA HIS A 105 -7.83 -25.16 -5.70
C HIS A 105 -8.15 -24.71 -4.27
N LEU A 106 -7.16 -24.26 -3.49
CA LEU A 106 -7.39 -23.71 -2.15
C LEU A 106 -8.10 -22.34 -2.21
N VAL A 107 -7.82 -21.52 -3.23
CA VAL A 107 -8.57 -20.28 -3.47
C VAL A 107 -10.03 -20.60 -3.81
N LEU A 108 -10.27 -21.57 -4.68
CA LEU A 108 -11.63 -22.01 -5.03
C LEU A 108 -12.38 -22.60 -3.81
N ASP A 109 -11.71 -23.40 -2.99
CA ASP A 109 -12.27 -23.94 -1.73
C ASP A 109 -12.73 -22.81 -0.78
N CYS A 110 -11.92 -21.75 -0.64
CA CYS A 110 -12.27 -20.57 0.13
C CYS A 110 -13.57 -19.92 -0.41
N VAL A 111 -13.66 -19.72 -1.73
CA VAL A 111 -14.84 -19.13 -2.36
C VAL A 111 -16.09 -19.98 -2.11
N GLN A 112 -16.00 -21.28 -2.35
CA GLN A 112 -17.09 -22.22 -2.12
C GLN A 112 -17.53 -22.22 -0.66
N TYR A 113 -16.59 -22.19 0.28
CA TYR A 113 -16.90 -22.15 1.70
C TYR A 113 -17.76 -20.92 2.03
N PHE A 114 -17.36 -19.73 1.59
CA PHE A 114 -18.13 -18.51 1.87
C PHE A 114 -19.48 -18.49 1.15
N GLN A 115 -19.55 -19.03 -0.07
CA GLN A 115 -20.80 -19.16 -0.80
C GLN A 115 -21.80 -20.08 -0.07
N MET A 116 -21.35 -21.23 0.43
CA MET A 116 -22.19 -22.21 1.12
C MET A 116 -22.53 -21.80 2.56
N SER A 117 -21.55 -21.36 3.33
CA SER A 117 -21.70 -21.07 4.77
C SER A 117 -22.46 -19.78 5.05
N THR A 118 -22.19 -18.72 4.29
CA THR A 118 -22.78 -17.40 4.57
C THR A 118 -24.09 -17.18 3.82
N ARG A 119 -24.39 -17.99 2.79
CA ARG A 119 -25.48 -17.79 1.82
C ARG A 119 -25.47 -16.38 1.19
N ARG A 120 -24.30 -15.71 1.17
CA ARG A 120 -24.12 -14.41 0.53
C ARG A 120 -23.56 -14.60 -0.87
N ARG A 121 -23.90 -13.66 -1.75
CA ARG A 121 -23.31 -13.56 -3.08
C ARG A 121 -21.79 -13.39 -2.93
N THR A 122 -21.04 -14.31 -3.52
CA THR A 122 -19.59 -14.39 -3.36
C THR A 122 -18.97 -14.37 -4.74
N PHE A 123 -18.02 -13.47 -4.92
CA PHE A 123 -17.29 -13.29 -6.16
C PHE A 123 -15.82 -13.63 -5.94
N LEU A 124 -15.20 -14.29 -6.92
CA LEU A 124 -13.77 -14.50 -7.00
C LEU A 124 -13.14 -13.41 -7.88
N CYS A 125 -12.16 -12.68 -7.36
CA CYS A 125 -11.32 -11.79 -8.14
C CYS A 125 -10.05 -12.53 -8.55
N THR A 126 -9.88 -12.72 -9.86
CA THR A 126 -8.68 -13.37 -10.42
C THR A 126 -8.41 -12.88 -11.83
N GLU A 127 -7.14 -12.85 -12.20
CA GLU A 127 -6.70 -12.65 -13.59
C GLU A 127 -6.21 -13.97 -14.24
N ASP A 128 -6.07 -15.04 -13.45
CA ASP A 128 -5.58 -16.32 -13.95
C ASP A 128 -6.65 -17.01 -14.79
N THR A 129 -6.28 -17.38 -16.02
CA THR A 129 -7.19 -18.03 -16.98
C THR A 129 -7.59 -19.42 -16.53
N ASN A 130 -6.68 -20.18 -15.90
CA ASN A 130 -6.98 -21.52 -15.40
C ASN A 130 -7.97 -21.43 -14.25
N VAL A 131 -7.72 -20.55 -13.27
CA VAL A 131 -8.62 -20.32 -12.13
C VAL A 131 -10.00 -19.88 -12.61
N LEU A 132 -10.06 -18.98 -13.58
CA LEU A 132 -11.30 -18.50 -14.18
C LEU A 132 -12.10 -19.64 -14.84
N ILE A 133 -11.45 -20.51 -15.61
CA ILE A 133 -12.09 -21.68 -16.23
C ILE A 133 -12.68 -22.61 -15.16
N PHE A 134 -11.92 -22.91 -14.11
CA PHE A 134 -12.38 -23.77 -13.02
C PHE A 134 -13.53 -23.15 -12.23
N ALA A 135 -13.45 -21.85 -11.93
CA ALA A 135 -14.49 -21.12 -11.22
C ALA A 135 -15.81 -21.12 -12.00
N GLN A 136 -15.76 -20.86 -13.31
CA GLN A 136 -16.94 -20.89 -14.19
C GLN A 136 -17.56 -22.29 -14.25
N GLY A 137 -16.74 -23.34 -14.34
CA GLY A 137 -17.20 -24.73 -14.31
C GLY A 137 -17.94 -25.11 -13.00
N GLN A 138 -17.69 -24.36 -11.92
CA GLN A 138 -18.31 -24.56 -10.61
C GLN A 138 -19.46 -23.56 -10.33
N GLY A 139 -19.81 -22.70 -11.28
CA GLY A 139 -20.84 -21.68 -11.11
C GLY A 139 -20.46 -20.55 -10.14
N ILE A 140 -19.16 -20.32 -9.96
CA ILE A 140 -18.63 -19.21 -9.15
C ILE A 140 -18.64 -17.94 -10.01
N GLU A 141 -19.16 -16.84 -9.48
CA GLU A 141 -19.10 -15.54 -10.14
C GLU A 141 -17.67 -14.98 -10.06
N VAL A 142 -17.12 -14.54 -11.21
CA VAL A 142 -15.73 -14.08 -11.31
C VAL A 142 -15.67 -12.61 -11.71
N LEU A 143 -14.76 -11.88 -11.06
CA LEU A 143 -14.35 -10.52 -11.41
C LEU A 143 -12.93 -10.58 -11.96
N SER A 144 -12.77 -10.22 -13.24
CA SER A 144 -11.45 -10.14 -13.88
C SER A 144 -11.13 -8.68 -14.24
N PRO A 145 -9.90 -8.22 -13.98
CA PRO A 145 -9.40 -6.98 -14.55
C PRO A 145 -9.50 -6.99 -16.08
N CYS A 146 -9.74 -5.80 -16.66
CA CYS A 146 -9.71 -5.63 -18.10
C CYS A 146 -8.26 -5.42 -18.55
N LYS A 147 -7.77 -6.17 -19.53
CA LYS A 147 -6.38 -6.05 -20.00
C LYS A 147 -6.10 -4.76 -20.78
N SER A 148 -7.13 -4.11 -21.31
CA SER A 148 -6.99 -2.93 -22.18
C SER A 148 -7.03 -1.59 -21.44
N LYS A 149 -7.40 -1.58 -20.16
CA LYS A 149 -7.49 -0.35 -19.37
C LYS A 149 -7.08 -0.60 -17.92
N PRO A 150 -6.56 0.42 -17.21
CA PRO A 150 -6.34 0.31 -15.77
C PRO A 150 -7.62 -0.11 -15.06
N TRP A 151 -7.52 -1.07 -14.16
CA TRP A 151 -8.66 -1.56 -13.39
C TRP A 151 -8.92 -0.66 -12.20
N THR A 152 -10.15 -0.21 -11.99
CA THR A 152 -10.47 0.84 -11.01
C THR A 152 -11.44 0.37 -9.93
N SER A 153 -11.51 1.11 -8.81
CA SER A 153 -12.50 0.90 -7.75
C SER A 153 -13.93 0.87 -8.31
N ARG A 154 -14.25 1.77 -9.25
CA ARG A 154 -15.54 1.80 -9.93
C ARG A 154 -15.81 0.57 -10.78
N ASP A 155 -14.80 0.04 -11.49
CA ASP A 155 -14.98 -1.20 -12.27
C ASP A 155 -15.35 -2.38 -11.36
N ILE A 156 -14.69 -2.49 -10.19
CA ILE A 156 -15.01 -3.50 -9.18
C ILE A 156 -16.45 -3.31 -8.68
N ALA A 157 -16.83 -2.08 -8.36
CA ALA A 157 -18.17 -1.77 -7.86
C ALA A 157 -19.28 -2.06 -8.89
N ILE A 158 -19.08 -1.69 -10.16
CA ILE A 158 -20.02 -1.98 -11.25
C ILE A 158 -20.21 -3.49 -11.39
N ALA A 159 -19.15 -4.27 -11.26
CA ALA A 159 -19.26 -5.71 -11.39
C ALA A 159 -19.96 -6.37 -10.19
N LEU A 160 -19.77 -5.84 -8.97
CA LEU A 160 -20.43 -6.34 -7.76
C LEU A 160 -21.91 -5.95 -7.64
N TYR A 161 -22.21 -4.67 -7.87
CA TYR A 161 -23.52 -4.08 -7.63
C TYR A 161 -24.34 -3.88 -8.91
N GLY A 162 -23.75 -4.14 -10.07
CA GLY A 162 -24.31 -3.77 -11.37
C GLY A 162 -24.07 -2.29 -11.69
N ASN A 163 -24.52 -1.88 -12.88
CA ASN A 163 -24.41 -0.49 -13.32
C ASN A 163 -25.52 0.39 -12.71
N ILE A 164 -25.60 0.42 -11.38
CA ILE A 164 -26.54 1.28 -10.64
C ILE A 164 -25.83 2.60 -10.38
N PRO A 165 -26.23 3.71 -11.04
CA PRO A 165 -25.51 4.99 -10.94
C PRO A 165 -25.40 5.51 -9.50
N ALA A 166 -26.45 5.30 -8.70
CA ALA A 166 -26.50 5.70 -7.29
C ALA A 166 -25.42 5.02 -6.43
N VAL A 167 -24.90 3.85 -6.84
CA VAL A 167 -23.81 3.16 -6.13
C VAL A 167 -22.48 3.46 -6.82
N SER A 168 -22.40 3.32 -8.14
CA SER A 168 -21.13 3.40 -8.88
C SER A 168 -20.49 4.79 -8.88
N GLN A 169 -21.27 5.87 -8.77
CA GLN A 169 -20.74 7.24 -8.68
C GLN A 169 -19.99 7.50 -7.38
N HIS A 170 -20.30 6.75 -6.33
CA HIS A 170 -19.59 6.85 -5.07
C HIS A 170 -18.23 6.17 -5.08
N PHE A 171 -17.94 5.32 -6.07
CA PHE A 171 -16.63 4.67 -6.21
C PHE A 171 -15.75 5.45 -7.19
N SER A 172 -14.46 5.51 -6.85
CA SER A 172 -13.46 6.22 -7.62
C SER A 172 -13.29 5.56 -8.99
N GLY A 173 -13.61 6.32 -10.04
CA GLY A 173 -13.41 5.91 -11.43
C GLY A 173 -11.97 6.04 -11.90
N ASP A 174 -11.14 6.71 -11.09
CA ASP A 174 -9.73 6.89 -11.34
C ASP A 174 -8.96 6.19 -10.22
N ASN A 175 -7.94 5.44 -10.59
CA ASN A 175 -6.92 5.09 -9.63
C ASN A 175 -6.02 6.31 -9.45
N ALA A 176 -5.84 6.78 -8.21
CA ALA A 176 -4.89 7.85 -7.91
C ALA A 176 -3.49 7.56 -8.47
N ALA A 177 -3.14 6.27 -8.56
CA ALA A 177 -1.91 5.76 -9.16
C ALA A 177 -1.76 5.95 -10.69
N TYR A 178 -2.84 6.27 -11.39
CA TYR A 178 -2.86 6.50 -12.84
C TYR A 178 -3.55 7.82 -13.20
N ARG A 179 -3.74 8.69 -12.20
CA ARG A 179 -4.53 9.91 -12.35
C ARG A 179 -3.73 10.95 -13.12
N GLN A 180 -4.38 11.66 -14.02
CA GLN A 180 -3.95 13.00 -14.39
C GLN A 180 -4.46 13.97 -13.31
N ILE A 181 -3.63 14.40 -12.36
CA ILE A 181 -4.03 15.36 -11.31
C ILE A 181 -4.06 16.76 -11.94
N THR A 182 -5.23 17.35 -12.12
CA THR A 182 -5.32 18.79 -12.43
C THR A 182 -5.03 19.58 -11.16
N VAL A 183 -3.90 20.28 -11.09
CA VAL A 183 -3.59 21.15 -9.95
C VAL A 183 -4.14 22.54 -10.26
N SER A 184 -5.33 22.86 -9.73
CA SER A 184 -5.78 24.25 -9.67
C SER A 184 -4.87 24.98 -8.69
N GLY A 185 -4.07 25.93 -9.19
CA GLY A 185 -3.13 26.70 -8.39
C GLY A 185 -3.83 27.34 -7.18
N ALA A 186 -3.33 27.06 -5.98
CA ALA A 186 -3.74 27.78 -4.79
C ALA A 186 -3.32 29.25 -4.94
N ALA A 187 -4.28 30.10 -5.32
CA ALA A 187 -4.12 31.53 -5.40
C ALA A 187 -3.64 32.07 -4.04
N GLY A 188 -2.42 32.61 -4.03
CA GLY A 188 -1.97 33.47 -2.95
C GLY A 188 -2.88 34.69 -2.90
N ALA A 189 -3.39 34.99 -1.70
CA ALA A 189 -4.08 36.24 -1.42
C ALA A 189 -3.09 37.39 -1.62
N GLY A 190 -3.14 38.03 -2.78
CA GLY A 190 -2.31 39.17 -3.16
C GLY A 190 -3.01 39.95 -4.26
N ASP A 191 -3.63 41.06 -3.85
CA ASP A 191 -4.38 42.03 -4.65
C ASP A 191 -3.51 42.60 -5.79
N GLY A 192 -4.00 42.53 -7.03
CA GLY A 192 -3.31 43.07 -8.20
C GLY A 192 -3.86 42.52 -9.51
N ASP A 193 -4.68 43.33 -10.18
CA ASP A 193 -5.17 43.16 -11.56
C ASP A 193 -4.11 42.54 -12.48
N GLY A 194 -4.26 41.25 -12.79
CA GLY A 194 -3.43 40.50 -13.71
C GLY A 194 -4.27 39.43 -14.38
N MET A 195 -4.37 39.50 -15.71
CA MET A 195 -5.24 38.65 -16.52
C MET A 195 -5.06 37.15 -16.25
N MET A 196 -6.19 36.45 -16.19
CA MET A 196 -6.31 35.02 -15.94
C MET A 196 -5.76 34.18 -17.11
N ILE A 197 -4.80 33.32 -16.80
CA ILE A 197 -4.58 32.08 -17.53
C ILE A 197 -4.67 30.97 -16.46
N ASP A 198 -5.84 30.36 -16.32
CA ASP A 198 -6.01 29.09 -15.61
C ASP A 198 -5.40 28.00 -16.50
N ASP A 199 -4.08 27.94 -16.55
CA ASP A 199 -3.38 26.77 -17.07
C ASP A 199 -3.60 25.64 -16.05
N GLU A 200 -4.67 24.89 -16.28
CA GLU A 200 -4.91 23.61 -15.65
C GLU A 200 -3.70 22.70 -15.92
N ILE A 201 -2.76 22.66 -14.97
CA ILE A 201 -1.61 21.76 -15.06
C ILE A 201 -2.13 20.35 -14.85
N ILE A 202 -2.35 19.64 -15.95
CA ILE A 202 -2.61 18.21 -16.00
C ILE A 202 -1.32 17.50 -15.61
N VAL A 203 -1.29 16.95 -14.40
CA VAL A 203 -0.16 16.19 -13.87
C VAL A 203 -0.36 14.73 -14.16
N GLU A 204 0.35 14.17 -15.12
CA GLU A 204 0.33 12.71 -15.35
C GLU A 204 0.96 11.97 -14.15
N GLU A 205 0.20 11.10 -13.50
CA GLU A 205 0.72 10.19 -12.48
C GLU A 205 1.53 9.08 -13.15
N THR A 206 2.85 9.11 -12.97
CA THR A 206 3.75 8.06 -13.46
C THR A 206 3.86 6.92 -12.43
N PRO A 207 4.18 5.68 -12.84
CA PRO A 207 4.42 4.57 -11.90
C PRO A 207 5.49 4.88 -10.83
N LEU A 208 6.43 5.77 -11.13
CA LEU A 208 7.44 6.24 -10.17
C LEU A 208 6.84 7.13 -9.08
N ASN A 209 5.82 7.93 -9.38
CA ASN A 209 5.13 8.76 -8.40
C ASN A 209 4.41 7.92 -7.36
N VAL A 210 3.73 6.87 -7.83
CA VAL A 210 3.07 5.87 -6.99
C VAL A 210 4.09 5.15 -6.11
N LEU A 211 5.17 4.66 -6.71
CA LEU A 211 6.25 4.01 -5.98
C LEU A 211 6.85 4.93 -4.91
N HIS A 212 7.03 6.21 -5.20
CA HIS A 212 7.55 7.18 -4.25
C HIS A 212 6.59 7.45 -3.09
N ASP A 213 5.29 7.58 -3.38
CA ASP A 213 4.27 7.68 -2.34
C ASP A 213 4.26 6.43 -1.43
N ASP A 214 4.50 5.24 -2.00
CA ASP A 214 4.61 3.98 -1.24
C ASP A 214 5.85 3.91 -0.37
N VAL A 215 7.00 4.26 -0.94
CA VAL A 215 8.27 4.33 -0.23
C VAL A 215 8.13 5.26 0.97
N ARG A 216 7.49 6.43 0.76
CA ARG A 216 7.20 7.36 1.85
C ARG A 216 6.33 6.72 2.92
N GLU A 217 5.18 6.14 2.55
CA GLU A 217 4.23 5.56 3.51
C GLU A 217 4.87 4.42 4.30
N TYR A 218 5.61 3.54 3.61
CA TYR A 218 6.31 2.42 4.20
C TYR A 218 7.40 2.85 5.18
N PHE A 219 8.30 3.76 4.78
CA PHE A 219 9.33 4.26 5.69
C PHE A 219 8.74 5.12 6.81
N THR A 220 7.64 5.85 6.59
CA THR A 220 6.94 6.55 7.67
C THR A 220 6.57 5.58 8.79
N ARG A 221 5.98 4.42 8.44
CA ARG A 221 5.61 3.39 9.42
C ARG A 221 6.84 2.83 10.16
N LEU A 222 7.88 2.45 9.43
CA LEU A 222 9.12 1.94 10.05
C LEU A 222 9.77 2.97 10.99
N LEU A 223 9.78 4.24 10.60
CA LEU A 223 10.35 5.32 11.41
C LEU A 223 9.52 5.59 12.67
N ILE A 224 8.19 5.54 12.58
CA ILE A 224 7.30 5.69 13.75
C ILE A 224 7.47 4.49 14.70
N ASP A 225 7.52 3.26 14.18
CA ASP A 225 7.73 2.07 14.99
C ASP A 225 9.10 2.13 15.72
N ALA A 226 10.14 2.56 15.02
CA ALA A 226 11.46 2.78 15.61
C ALA A 226 11.43 3.90 16.67
N ALA A 227 10.74 5.02 16.39
CA ALA A 227 10.60 6.12 17.34
C ALA A 227 9.88 5.68 18.62
N LEU A 228 8.82 4.88 18.49
CA LEU A 228 8.09 4.30 19.62
C LEU A 228 8.95 3.36 20.47
N LYS A 229 9.85 2.59 19.85
CA LYS A 229 10.80 1.74 20.59
C LYS A 229 11.81 2.55 21.40
N ILE A 230 12.31 3.66 20.83
CA ILE A 230 13.30 4.51 21.49
C ILE A 230 12.67 5.43 22.55
N GLY A 231 11.58 6.11 22.21
CA GLY A 231 10.90 7.07 23.09
C GLY A 231 9.95 6.43 24.11
N GLY A 232 9.60 5.15 23.92
CA GLY A 232 8.71 4.41 24.78
C GLY A 232 7.28 4.95 24.80
N ARG A 233 6.56 4.70 25.89
CA ARG A 233 5.13 5.06 26.03
C ARG A 233 4.87 6.57 26.08
N ALA A 234 5.88 7.39 26.40
CA ALA A 234 5.71 8.84 26.49
C ALA A 234 5.28 9.49 25.16
N LEU A 235 5.54 8.84 24.02
CA LEU A 235 5.13 9.31 22.69
C LEU A 235 3.67 8.99 22.35
N LEU A 236 3.03 8.09 23.10
CA LEU A 236 1.62 7.72 22.91
C LEU A 236 0.66 8.64 23.67
N ASP A 237 1.17 9.36 24.67
CA ASP A 237 0.33 10.22 25.49
C ASP A 237 -0.19 11.40 24.65
N PRO A 238 -1.50 11.69 24.70
CA PRO A 238 -2.08 12.80 23.96
C PRO A 238 -1.48 14.11 24.46
N VAL A 239 -0.87 14.85 23.54
CA VAL A 239 -0.30 16.16 23.85
C VAL A 239 -1.41 17.20 23.86
N ASP A 240 -1.50 17.97 24.96
CA ASP A 240 -2.37 19.14 25.00
C ASP A 240 -1.80 20.24 24.09
N PRO A 241 -2.44 20.56 22.95
CA PRO A 241 -1.94 21.55 22.00
C PRO A 241 -1.80 22.94 22.62
N GLY A 242 -2.57 23.25 23.67
CA GLY A 242 -2.53 24.54 24.36
C GLY A 242 -1.31 24.73 25.27
N SER A 243 -0.62 23.63 25.62
CA SER A 243 0.53 23.65 26.54
C SER A 243 1.87 23.95 25.83
N LEU A 244 1.92 23.83 24.51
CA LEU A 244 3.16 23.96 23.74
C LEU A 244 3.25 25.30 22.99
N SER A 245 4.47 25.84 22.95
CA SER A 245 4.78 27.02 22.14
C SER A 245 4.47 26.77 20.65
N ARG A 246 4.00 27.81 19.96
CA ARG A 246 3.85 27.83 18.49
C ARG A 246 5.13 27.47 17.73
N TYR A 247 6.29 27.62 18.38
CA TYR A 247 7.62 27.33 17.84
C TYR A 247 8.12 25.92 18.19
N ALA A 248 7.34 25.13 18.93
CA ALA A 248 7.68 23.74 19.16
C ALA A 248 7.67 22.97 17.83
N SER A 249 8.59 22.01 17.71
CA SER A 249 8.69 21.11 16.57
C SER A 249 7.36 20.41 16.29
N ASN A 250 7.12 20.06 15.02
CA ASN A 250 5.81 19.55 14.59
C ASN A 250 5.48 18.23 15.30
N TRP A 251 6.48 17.36 15.50
CA TRP A 251 6.30 16.07 16.15
C TRP A 251 5.81 16.19 17.60
N ARG A 252 6.22 17.23 18.34
CA ARG A 252 5.76 17.46 19.71
C ARG A 252 4.29 17.90 19.77
N ARG A 253 3.77 18.53 18.71
CA ARG A 253 2.42 19.12 18.70
C ARG A 253 1.31 18.12 18.39
N LYS A 254 1.64 16.87 18.09
CA LYS A 254 0.66 15.84 17.70
C LYS A 254 1.07 14.45 18.18
N PRO A 255 0.10 13.57 18.45
CA PRO A 255 0.38 12.19 18.86
C PRO A 255 1.16 11.45 17.77
N CYS A 256 1.99 10.49 18.17
CA CYS A 256 2.83 9.70 17.25
C CYS A 256 2.04 9.00 16.14
N THR A 257 0.77 8.66 16.39
CA THR A 257 -0.13 8.04 15.40
C THR A 257 -0.49 8.96 14.24
N ALA A 258 -0.26 10.28 14.39
CA ALA A 258 -0.51 11.30 13.36
C ALA A 258 0.81 11.86 12.76
N TRP A 259 1.94 11.23 13.05
CA TRP A 259 3.23 11.64 12.49
C TRP A 259 3.32 11.29 11.01
N SER A 260 3.95 12.19 10.26
CA SER A 260 4.50 11.90 8.93
C SER A 260 5.96 11.47 9.06
N ALA A 261 6.56 10.99 7.96
CA ALA A 261 8.00 10.75 7.94
C ALA A 261 8.81 11.97 8.40
N VAL A 262 8.41 13.18 8.00
CA VAL A 262 9.14 14.41 8.37
C VAL A 262 9.16 14.59 9.89
N ASP A 263 8.02 14.40 10.56
CA ASP A 263 7.93 14.51 12.02
C ASP A 263 8.78 13.43 12.71
N ALA A 264 8.75 12.20 12.20
CA ALA A 264 9.55 11.12 12.75
C ALA A 264 11.06 11.42 12.61
N ILE A 265 11.50 11.98 11.48
CA ILE A 265 12.91 12.35 11.32
C ILE A 265 13.28 13.57 12.19
N GLU A 266 12.38 14.55 12.36
CA GLU A 266 12.56 15.66 13.32
C GLU A 266 12.80 15.16 14.75
N TYR A 267 12.03 14.15 15.18
CA TYR A 267 12.25 13.50 16.45
C TYR A 267 13.66 12.86 16.57
N PHE A 268 14.13 12.19 15.52
CA PHE A 268 15.48 11.60 15.52
C PHE A 268 16.58 12.65 15.52
N TRP A 269 16.42 13.80 14.84
CA TRP A 269 17.40 14.88 14.90
C TRP A 269 17.50 15.50 16.30
N GLU A 270 16.38 15.69 16.99
CA GLU A 270 16.39 16.22 18.36
C GLU A 270 16.98 15.24 19.37
N THR A 271 16.69 13.95 19.23
CA THR A 271 17.21 12.92 20.13
C THR A 271 18.65 12.54 19.84
N GLN A 272 19.12 12.72 18.59
CA GLN A 272 20.48 12.41 18.15
C GLN A 272 21.06 13.55 17.28
N PRO A 273 21.48 14.68 17.87
CA PRO A 273 21.87 15.88 17.11
C PRO A 273 23.04 15.66 16.12
N GLY A 274 23.98 14.77 16.45
CA GLY A 274 25.10 14.44 15.56
C GLY A 274 24.68 13.73 14.27
N LEU A 275 23.54 13.03 14.29
CA LEU A 275 23.06 12.25 13.15
C LEU A 275 22.59 13.15 12.01
N GLN A 276 22.01 14.32 12.32
CA GLN A 276 21.57 15.27 11.29
C GLN A 276 22.73 15.73 10.42
N GLN A 277 23.80 16.22 11.05
CA GLN A 277 24.97 16.76 10.34
C GLN A 277 25.62 15.70 9.46
N GLU A 278 25.67 14.47 9.94
CA GLU A 278 26.23 13.36 9.18
C GLU A 278 25.38 13.01 7.96
N ILE A 279 24.05 12.95 8.10
CA ILE A 279 23.14 12.62 6.99
C ILE A 279 23.06 13.76 5.98
N ASP A 280 22.99 15.00 6.44
CA ASP A 280 22.91 16.18 5.58
C ASP A 280 24.23 16.44 4.82
N GLY A 281 25.37 15.95 5.36
CA GLY A 281 26.66 15.97 4.67
C GLY A 281 26.77 14.97 3.51
N LEU A 282 25.88 13.98 3.42
CA LEU A 282 25.86 13.04 2.29
C LEU A 282 25.27 13.71 1.03
N PRO A 283 25.78 13.37 -0.17
CA PRO A 283 25.29 13.93 -1.43
C PRO A 283 23.81 13.61 -1.67
N GLY A 284 23.17 14.40 -2.53
CA GLY A 284 21.76 14.24 -2.93
C GLY A 284 20.78 15.02 -2.05
N PRO A 285 19.46 14.77 -2.21
CA PRO A 285 18.42 15.60 -1.60
C PRO A 285 18.38 15.46 -0.09
N ARG A 286 17.80 16.46 0.59
CA ARG A 286 17.51 16.36 2.02
C ARG A 286 16.53 15.21 2.26
N LEU A 287 16.73 14.46 3.33
CA LEU A 287 15.88 13.30 3.61
C LEU A 287 14.43 13.72 3.91
N THR A 288 14.22 14.89 4.54
CA THR A 288 12.88 15.51 4.69
C THR A 288 12.18 15.76 3.37
N ALA A 289 12.92 16.23 2.37
CA ALA A 289 12.38 16.55 1.06
C ALA A 289 12.04 15.27 0.30
N PHE A 290 12.91 14.27 0.36
CA PHE A 290 12.68 12.96 -0.26
C PHE A 290 11.45 12.26 0.34
N LEU A 291 11.34 12.14 1.66
CA LEU A 291 10.17 11.52 2.30
C LEU A 291 9.00 12.50 2.55
N GLY A 292 9.09 13.73 2.04
CA GLY A 292 8.05 14.73 2.18
C GLY A 292 6.80 14.37 1.37
N LYS A 293 5.61 14.75 1.86
CA LYS A 293 4.41 14.64 1.03
C LYS A 293 4.42 15.75 -0.02
N ARG A 294 4.30 15.36 -1.30
CA ARG A 294 4.22 16.31 -2.42
C ARG A 294 3.16 17.38 -2.15
N TYR A 295 3.48 18.64 -2.46
CA TYR A 295 2.59 19.81 -2.31
C TYR A 295 2.14 20.16 -0.88
N THR A 296 2.76 19.61 0.16
CA THR A 296 2.35 19.90 1.56
C THR A 296 3.20 20.95 2.27
N GLY A 297 3.84 21.84 1.51
CA GLY A 297 4.66 22.93 2.07
C GLY A 297 6.04 22.49 2.57
N VAL A 298 6.41 21.22 2.43
CA VAL A 298 7.79 20.76 2.65
C VAL A 298 8.65 21.27 1.51
N VAL A 299 9.57 22.19 1.82
CA VAL A 299 10.47 22.79 0.84
C VAL A 299 11.31 21.71 0.17
N GLY A 300 11.22 21.64 -1.15
CA GLY A 300 11.99 20.69 -1.96
C GLY A 300 11.38 19.29 -2.06
N ALA A 301 10.19 19.03 -1.49
CA ALA A 301 9.47 17.80 -1.77
C ALA A 301 9.03 17.76 -3.25
N ARG A 302 9.36 16.66 -3.93
CA ARG A 302 9.11 16.47 -5.37
C ARG A 302 8.29 15.21 -5.62
N ARG A 303 7.88 15.01 -6.88
CA ARG A 303 7.28 13.75 -7.33
C ARG A 303 8.33 12.66 -7.49
N GLY A 304 7.89 11.44 -7.71
CA GLY A 304 8.77 10.28 -7.90
C GLY A 304 9.59 10.33 -9.19
N ASP A 305 9.00 10.84 -10.27
CA ASP A 305 9.65 11.05 -11.58
C ASP A 305 10.59 12.26 -11.61
N ASP A 306 10.33 13.27 -10.78
CA ASP A 306 11.22 14.42 -10.59
C ASP A 306 12.56 14.07 -9.88
N TRP A 307 12.63 12.88 -9.27
CA TRP A 307 13.85 12.39 -8.64
C TRP A 307 14.70 11.62 -9.66
N SER A 308 15.94 12.07 -9.85
CA SER A 308 16.89 11.29 -10.65
C SER A 308 17.19 9.94 -9.99
N LEU A 309 17.65 8.95 -10.75
CA LEU A 309 18.11 7.68 -10.19
C LEU A 309 19.18 7.88 -9.11
N GLY A 310 20.05 8.88 -9.28
CA GLY A 310 21.04 9.27 -8.29
C GLY A 310 20.42 9.79 -6.99
N ASP A 311 19.35 10.59 -7.09
CA ASP A 311 18.60 11.10 -5.94
C ASP A 311 17.90 9.98 -5.17
N TRP A 312 17.30 9.02 -5.88
CA TRP A 312 16.71 7.81 -5.30
C TRP A 312 17.75 7.02 -4.49
N ILE A 313 18.91 6.74 -5.10
CA ILE A 313 19.99 6.00 -4.45
C ILE A 313 20.52 6.79 -3.23
N ALA A 314 20.68 8.10 -3.35
CA ALA A 314 21.09 8.97 -2.26
C ALA A 314 20.07 8.97 -1.10
N GLY A 315 18.77 9.07 -1.42
CA GLY A 315 17.68 8.98 -0.44
C GLY A 315 17.71 7.67 0.35
N PHE A 316 17.86 6.53 -0.33
CA PHE A 316 18.02 5.23 0.33
C PHE A 316 19.29 5.14 1.16
N THR A 317 20.41 5.70 0.68
CA THR A 317 21.67 5.73 1.45
C THR A 317 21.53 6.55 2.74
N LYS A 318 20.81 7.68 2.68
CA LYS A 318 20.49 8.50 3.86
C LYS A 318 19.57 7.75 4.83
N LEU A 319 18.60 6.97 4.33
CA LEU A 319 17.76 6.10 5.16
C LEU A 319 18.56 4.99 5.85
N GLU A 320 19.47 4.33 5.13
CA GLU A 320 20.38 3.34 5.71
C GLU A 320 21.24 3.95 6.82
N ARG A 321 21.70 5.19 6.62
CA ARG A 321 22.47 5.89 7.66
C ARG A 321 21.61 6.25 8.87
N LEU A 322 20.40 6.75 8.65
CA LEU A 322 19.42 7.03 9.70
C LEU A 322 19.13 5.76 10.53
N GLY A 323 18.91 4.63 9.85
CA GLY A 323 18.66 3.34 10.50
C GLY A 323 19.80 2.87 11.39
N LYS A 324 21.07 3.20 11.07
CA LYS A 324 22.23 2.84 11.94
C LYS A 324 22.21 3.51 13.30
N GLY A 325 21.48 4.63 13.46
CA GLY A 325 21.27 5.29 14.75
C GLY A 325 20.16 4.67 15.60
N MET A 326 19.47 3.64 15.10
CA MET A 326 18.31 3.01 15.76
C MET A 326 18.67 1.68 16.44
N ASP A 327 17.68 1.05 17.08
CA ASP A 327 17.80 -0.30 17.60
C ASP A 327 18.09 -1.32 16.48
N THR A 328 18.63 -2.49 16.87
CA THR A 328 19.11 -3.51 15.91
C THR A 328 18.00 -3.99 14.98
N GLU A 329 16.80 -4.23 15.50
CA GLU A 329 15.69 -4.74 14.70
C GLU A 329 15.21 -3.71 13.68
N SER A 330 14.97 -2.47 14.12
CA SER A 330 14.53 -1.38 13.24
C SER A 330 15.59 -1.03 12.19
N ARG A 331 16.87 -1.03 12.58
CA ARG A 331 17.99 -0.86 11.66
C ARG A 331 17.97 -1.92 10.56
N ASP A 332 17.87 -3.18 10.94
CA ASP A 332 17.97 -4.28 9.99
C ASP A 332 16.77 -4.28 9.01
N MET A 333 15.57 -3.90 9.48
CA MET A 333 14.39 -3.68 8.62
C MET A 333 14.59 -2.54 7.62
N ILE A 334 15.11 -1.39 8.05
CA ILE A 334 15.38 -0.24 7.17
C ILE A 334 16.44 -0.60 6.13
N LEU A 335 17.55 -1.21 6.56
CA LEU A 335 18.62 -1.63 5.65
C LEU A 335 18.14 -2.61 4.59
N ALA A 336 17.35 -3.62 4.99
CA ALA A 336 16.80 -4.60 4.06
C ALA A 336 15.88 -3.93 3.03
N ALA A 337 14.95 -3.08 3.49
CA ALA A 337 14.02 -2.38 2.62
C ALA A 337 14.72 -1.40 1.66
N SER A 338 15.70 -0.62 2.14
CA SER A 338 16.47 0.31 1.32
C SER A 338 17.26 -0.40 0.22
N ARG A 339 17.84 -1.57 0.51
CA ARG A 339 18.60 -2.35 -0.46
C ARG A 339 17.71 -2.91 -1.56
N GLU A 340 16.58 -3.49 -1.19
CA GLU A 340 15.61 -4.06 -2.12
C GLU A 340 15.01 -2.99 -3.02
N LEU A 341 14.53 -1.89 -2.44
CA LEU A 341 13.98 -0.77 -3.19
C LEU A 341 14.98 -0.16 -4.15
N ARG A 342 16.26 -0.11 -3.77
CA ARG A 342 17.31 0.37 -4.65
C ARG A 342 17.41 -0.47 -5.92
N GLU A 343 17.37 -1.81 -5.80
CA GLU A 343 17.40 -2.69 -6.97
C GLU A 343 16.10 -2.60 -7.77
N TYR A 344 14.94 -2.53 -7.10
CA TYR A 344 13.65 -2.37 -7.74
C TYR A 344 13.54 -1.07 -8.56
N VAL A 345 13.97 0.06 -7.98
CA VAL A 345 13.97 1.36 -8.66
C VAL A 345 14.92 1.36 -9.84
N LYS A 346 16.13 0.77 -9.71
CA LYS A 346 17.05 0.63 -10.85
C LYS A 346 16.41 -0.13 -12.00
N GLN A 347 15.80 -1.28 -11.74
CA GLN A 347 15.12 -2.07 -12.78
C GLN A 347 14.00 -1.28 -13.45
N ARG A 348 13.16 -0.58 -12.67
CA ARG A 348 12.04 0.21 -13.18
C ARG A 348 12.46 1.43 -14.00
N VAL A 349 13.47 2.16 -13.54
CA VAL A 349 13.99 3.33 -14.27
C VAL A 349 14.70 2.91 -15.54
N LEU A 350 15.49 1.82 -15.50
CA LEU A 350 16.18 1.30 -16.68
C LEU A 350 15.23 0.69 -17.72
N ALA A 351 14.10 0.11 -17.31
CA ALA A 351 13.10 -0.45 -18.22
C ALA A 351 12.17 0.61 -18.85
N GLY A 352 12.19 1.85 -18.33
CA GLY A 352 11.42 2.98 -18.85
C GLY A 352 12.15 3.84 -19.89
N HIS A 353 13.39 3.49 -20.22
CA HIS A 353 14.21 4.05 -21.30
C HIS A 353 14.52 2.95 -22.32
#